data_AF-A0A924LEE5-F1
#
_entry.id   AF-A0A924LEE5-F1
#
_cell.length_a   1.000
_cell.length_b   1.000
_cell.length_c   1.000
_cell.angle_alpha   90.00
_cell.angle_beta   90.00
_cell.angle_gamma   90.00
#
_symmetry.space_group_name_H-M   'P 1'
#
loop_
_entity.id
_entity.type
_entity.pdbx_description
1 polymer ?
#
loop_
_entity_poly.entity_id
_entity_poly.type
_entity_poly.pdbx_seq_one_letter_code
_entity_poly.pdbx_strand_id
1 'polypeptide(L)'
;MSALILEATEAFIDDRGQSEESFSWFRNSRDDIDKHRDGPTLDAQGFSTTTLTVAKLLPASSRSAGDRFWLDQTRTVHTATAAAYGIITVPGGDHVTDRLQAGRVLQRIHLAATADGLALQHMNQVTERIDRERQLGLPATFAPRLQDLVAQPGRGAVVAFRLGHAIRTARPSPRRPLGAVIR
;
A
#
# COMPACT_ATOMS: atom_id res chain seq x y z
N MET A 1 1.57 15.61 1.69
CA MET A 1 1.33 14.16 1.53
C MET A 1 2.62 13.34 1.58
N SER A 2 3.62 13.60 0.72
CA SER A 2 4.88 12.83 0.67
C SER A 2 5.57 12.63 2.02
N ALA A 3 5.80 13.71 2.79
CA ALA A 3 6.43 13.64 4.11
C ALA A 3 5.62 12.76 5.09
N LEU A 4 4.29 12.96 5.12
CA LEU A 4 3.40 12.18 5.99
C LEU A 4 3.41 10.68 5.67
N ILE A 5 3.48 10.31 4.38
CA ILE A 5 3.63 8.91 3.95
C ILE A 5 4.97 8.34 4.43
N LEU A 6 6.06 9.10 4.28
CA LEU A 6 7.39 8.65 4.66
C LEU A 6 7.48 8.41 6.18
N GLU A 7 7.01 9.36 6.98
CA GLU A 7 6.96 9.26 8.44
C GLU A 7 6.03 8.13 8.90
N ALA A 8 4.89 7.93 8.23
CA ALA A 8 4.00 6.80 8.52
C ALA A 8 4.66 5.45 8.21
N THR A 9 5.46 5.38 7.14
CA THR A 9 6.22 4.18 6.77
C THR A 9 7.31 3.89 7.79
N GLU A 10 8.02 4.91 8.27
CA GLU A 10 9.02 4.79 9.33
C GLU A 10 8.38 4.28 10.64
N ALA A 11 7.30 4.93 11.10
CA ALA A 11 6.55 4.48 12.27
C ALA A 11 5.96 3.07 12.13
N PHE A 12 5.62 2.65 10.91
CA PHE A 12 5.12 1.30 10.63
C PHE A 12 6.21 0.26 10.85
N ILE A 13 7.41 0.48 10.29
CA ILE A 13 8.49 -0.51 10.38
C ILE A 13 9.11 -0.58 11.78
N ASP A 14 9.00 0.51 12.54
CA ASP A 14 9.42 0.57 13.95
C ASP A 14 8.41 -0.13 14.88
N ASP A 15 7.14 -0.26 14.49
CA ASP A 15 6.14 -1.08 15.17
C ASP A 15 6.36 -2.56 14.82
N ARG A 16 7.06 -3.28 15.70
CA ARG A 16 7.39 -4.70 15.51
C ARG A 16 6.17 -5.54 15.16
N GLY A 17 5.03 -5.36 15.84
CA GLY A 17 3.84 -6.16 15.61
C GLY A 17 3.25 -5.90 14.23
N GLN A 18 3.15 -4.63 13.85
CA GLN A 18 2.65 -4.23 12.54
C GLN A 18 3.56 -4.71 11.39
N SER A 19 4.88 -4.62 11.57
CA SER A 19 5.86 -5.12 10.59
C SER A 19 5.85 -6.66 10.48
N GLU A 20 5.76 -7.40 11.59
CA GLU A 20 5.67 -8.86 11.58
C GLU A 20 4.39 -9.35 10.87
N GLU A 21 3.25 -8.73 11.15
CA GLU A 21 1.98 -9.01 10.46
C GLU A 21 2.09 -8.74 8.96
N SER A 22 2.61 -7.58 8.57
CA SER A 22 2.81 -7.23 7.15
C SER A 22 3.74 -8.21 6.43
N PHE A 23 4.87 -8.58 7.05
CA PHE A 23 5.82 -9.52 6.49
C PHE A 23 5.23 -10.91 6.32
N SER A 24 4.31 -11.34 7.20
CA SER A 24 3.61 -12.63 7.07
C SER A 24 2.78 -12.75 5.78
N TRP A 25 2.42 -11.62 5.15
CA TRP A 25 1.71 -11.58 3.87
C TRP A 25 2.64 -11.60 2.65
N PHE A 26 3.94 -11.37 2.81
CA PHE A 26 4.88 -11.39 1.69
C PHE A 26 5.21 -12.83 1.28
N ARG A 27 5.17 -13.11 -0.03
CA ARG A 27 5.51 -14.43 -0.57
C ARG A 27 6.93 -14.40 -1.13
N ASN A 28 7.85 -15.00 -0.38
CA ASN A 28 9.29 -14.98 -0.67
C ASN A 28 9.76 -16.12 -1.56
N SER A 29 8.98 -17.21 -1.66
CA SER A 29 9.35 -18.39 -2.44
C SER A 29 8.31 -18.74 -3.51
N ARG A 30 8.72 -19.54 -4.49
CA ARG A 30 7.80 -20.07 -5.50
C ARG A 30 6.71 -20.94 -4.87
N ASP A 31 7.07 -21.76 -3.89
CA ASP A 31 6.14 -22.64 -3.18
C ASP A 31 5.09 -21.84 -2.41
N ASP A 32 5.48 -20.74 -1.74
CA ASP A 32 4.53 -19.85 -1.07
C ASP A 32 3.54 -19.22 -2.06
N ILE A 33 4.04 -18.78 -3.21
CA ILE A 33 3.22 -18.19 -4.28
C ILE A 33 2.22 -19.23 -4.81
N ASP A 34 2.67 -20.45 -5.12
CA ASP A 34 1.81 -21.49 -5.69
C ASP A 34 0.78 -22.00 -4.68
N LYS A 35 1.15 -22.07 -3.40
CA LYS A 35 0.30 -22.47 -2.28
C LYS A 35 -0.77 -21.43 -1.94
N HIS A 36 -0.37 -20.18 -1.70
CA HIS A 36 -1.27 -19.15 -1.17
C HIS A 36 -1.96 -18.36 -2.29
N ARG A 37 -1.26 -18.11 -3.40
CA ARG A 37 -1.76 -17.36 -4.57
C ARG A 37 -2.34 -15.99 -4.22
N ASP A 38 -1.73 -15.33 -3.24
CA ASP A 38 -2.09 -14.01 -2.74
C ASP A 38 -0.81 -13.25 -2.31
N GLY A 39 -1.00 -12.09 -1.67
CA GLY A 39 0.09 -11.32 -1.07
C GLY A 39 1.01 -10.62 -2.09
N PRO A 40 1.86 -9.68 -1.61
CA PRO A 40 2.93 -9.11 -2.41
C PRO A 40 4.00 -10.14 -2.75
N THR A 41 4.57 -9.99 -3.94
CA THR A 41 5.67 -10.83 -4.47
C THR A 41 6.72 -9.91 -5.07
N LEU A 42 7.96 -10.40 -5.15
CA LEU A 42 9.06 -9.66 -5.79
C LEU A 42 8.74 -9.27 -7.25
N ASP A 43 8.07 -10.13 -8.00
CA ASP A 43 7.74 -9.91 -9.42
C ASP A 43 6.76 -8.75 -9.64
N ALA A 44 5.86 -8.50 -8.68
CA ALA A 44 4.81 -7.50 -8.80
C ALA A 44 5.26 -6.09 -8.36
N GLN A 45 6.53 -5.89 -7.98
CA GLN A 45 7.03 -4.63 -7.42
C GLN A 45 7.52 -3.61 -8.47
N GLY A 46 7.51 -3.96 -9.77
CA GLY A 46 7.89 -3.04 -10.85
C GLY A 46 9.42 -2.87 -11.07
N PHE A 47 10.23 -3.81 -10.57
CA PHE A 47 11.67 -3.82 -10.82
C PHE A 47 12.03 -4.18 -12.26
N SER A 48 13.25 -3.81 -12.67
CA SER A 48 13.82 -4.22 -13.96
C SER A 48 14.04 -5.74 -14.00
N THR A 49 14.02 -6.35 -15.19
CA THR A 49 14.29 -7.79 -15.36
C THR A 49 15.63 -8.18 -14.76
N THR A 50 16.69 -7.38 -14.96
CA THR A 50 18.02 -7.66 -14.40
C THR A 50 18.00 -7.64 -12.87
N THR A 51 17.37 -6.63 -12.27
CA THR A 51 17.20 -6.55 -10.80
C THR A 51 16.45 -7.76 -10.27
N LEU A 52 15.34 -8.15 -10.92
CA LEU A 52 14.57 -9.34 -10.52
C LEU A 52 15.39 -10.62 -10.63
N THR A 53 16.15 -10.81 -11.71
CA THR A 53 17.00 -11.99 -11.89
C THR A 53 18.02 -12.11 -10.77
N VAL A 54 18.74 -11.03 -10.46
CA VAL A 54 19.72 -11.02 -9.36
C VAL A 54 19.04 -11.26 -8.02
N ALA A 55 17.94 -10.56 -7.73
CA ALA A 55 17.22 -10.71 -6.46
C ALA A 55 16.67 -12.12 -6.24
N LYS A 56 16.28 -12.84 -7.31
CA LYS A 56 15.81 -14.22 -7.24
C LYS A 56 16.91 -15.26 -7.01
N LEU A 57 18.18 -14.91 -7.22
CA LEU A 57 19.33 -15.77 -6.91
C LEU A 57 19.77 -15.62 -5.44
N LEU A 58 19.32 -14.56 -4.76
CA LEU A 58 19.62 -14.34 -3.35
C LEU A 58 18.64 -15.12 -2.45
N PRO A 59 19.04 -15.44 -1.22
CA PRO A 59 18.11 -15.95 -0.21
C PRO A 59 16.94 -14.99 0.02
N ALA A 60 15.81 -15.54 0.49
CA ALA A 60 14.66 -14.75 0.90
C ALA A 60 15.08 -13.61 1.85
N SER A 61 14.56 -12.41 1.61
CA SER A 61 14.84 -11.25 2.45
C SER A 61 14.27 -11.45 3.85
N SER A 62 15.03 -11.07 4.87
CA SER A 62 14.50 -10.97 6.24
C SER A 62 13.49 -9.83 6.34
N ARG A 63 12.60 -9.88 7.35
CA ARG A 63 11.65 -8.81 7.69
C ARG A 63 12.32 -7.44 7.69
N SER A 64 13.38 -7.29 8.49
CA SER A 64 14.05 -5.98 8.67
C SER A 64 14.75 -5.49 7.40
N ALA A 65 15.22 -6.39 6.53
CA ALA A 65 15.74 -6.02 5.22
C ALA A 65 14.62 -5.54 4.29
N GLY A 66 13.48 -6.24 4.28
CA GLY A 66 12.28 -5.86 3.53
C GLY A 66 11.70 -4.51 3.99
N ASP A 67 11.63 -4.27 5.30
CA ASP A 67 11.19 -3.00 5.90
C ASP A 67 12.06 -1.83 5.43
N ARG A 68 13.38 -1.94 5.58
CA ARG A 68 14.32 -0.90 5.15
C ARG A 68 14.24 -0.66 3.65
N PHE A 69 14.11 -1.73 2.88
CA PHE A 69 13.93 -1.65 1.44
C PHE A 69 12.63 -0.92 1.08
N TRP A 70 11.52 -1.23 1.74
CA TRP A 70 10.24 -0.56 1.51
C TRP A 70 10.29 0.92 1.90
N LEU A 71 10.96 1.28 3.00
CA LEU A 71 11.17 2.67 3.39
C LEU A 71 12.01 3.42 2.35
N ASP A 72 13.10 2.81 1.87
CA ASP A 72 13.92 3.36 0.80
C ASP A 72 13.11 3.58 -0.48
N GLN A 73 12.40 2.56 -0.96
CA GLN A 73 11.53 2.70 -2.14
C GLN A 73 10.45 3.75 -1.92
N THR A 74 9.92 3.88 -0.71
CA THR A 74 8.94 4.91 -0.40
C THR A 74 9.52 6.31 -0.54
N ARG A 75 10.76 6.52 -0.09
CA ARG A 75 11.49 7.78 -0.22
C ARG A 75 11.92 8.06 -1.67
N THR A 76 12.57 7.11 -2.33
CA THR A 76 13.29 7.32 -3.59
C THR A 76 12.43 7.11 -4.83
N VAL A 77 11.32 6.38 -4.71
CA VAL A 77 10.41 6.08 -5.81
C VAL A 77 9.00 6.51 -5.49
N HIS A 78 8.38 5.98 -4.42
CA HIS A 78 6.96 6.15 -4.20
C HIS A 78 6.56 7.62 -4.09
N THR A 79 7.29 8.36 -3.25
CA THR A 79 7.02 9.76 -2.99
C THR A 79 7.74 10.71 -3.94
N ALA A 80 8.95 10.36 -4.38
CA ALA A 80 9.76 11.20 -5.28
C ALA A 80 9.23 11.26 -6.72
N THR A 81 8.57 10.21 -7.20
CA THR A 81 8.08 10.14 -8.59
C THR A 81 6.55 10.28 -8.71
N ALA A 82 5.84 10.55 -7.60
CA ALA A 82 4.40 10.76 -7.66
C ALA A 82 4.09 12.06 -8.41
N ALA A 83 3.32 11.97 -9.50
CA ALA A 83 2.85 13.15 -10.23
C ALA A 83 1.69 13.84 -9.48
N ALA A 84 0.85 13.04 -8.82
CA ALA A 84 -0.24 13.53 -7.98
C ALA A 84 -0.56 12.53 -6.87
N TYR A 85 -1.29 13.01 -5.86
CA TYR A 85 -1.91 12.21 -4.81
C TYR A 85 -3.40 12.44 -4.82
N GLY A 86 -4.16 11.40 -4.44
CA GLY A 86 -5.57 11.51 -4.14
C GLY A 86 -5.89 10.88 -2.79
N ILE A 87 -6.92 11.40 -2.12
CA ILE A 87 -7.44 10.87 -0.86
C ILE A 87 -8.95 10.69 -1.04
N ILE A 88 -9.42 9.46 -0.84
CA ILE A 88 -10.86 9.19 -0.81
C ILE A 88 -11.35 9.40 0.62
N THR A 89 -12.35 10.25 0.74
CA THR A 89 -12.95 10.61 2.02
C THR A 89 -14.42 10.24 2.04
N VAL A 90 -14.92 9.92 3.22
CA VAL A 90 -16.32 9.63 3.52
C VAL A 90 -16.84 10.61 4.58
N PRO A 91 -18.16 10.76 4.75
CA PRO A 91 -18.70 11.41 5.95
C PRO A 91 -18.08 10.80 7.22
N GLY A 92 -17.87 11.63 8.24
CA GLY A 92 -17.26 11.21 9.50
C GLY A 92 -18.11 10.13 10.20
N GLY A 93 -17.43 9.10 10.70
CA GLY A 93 -18.05 7.90 11.27
C GLY A 93 -17.31 6.65 10.81
N ASP A 94 -17.38 5.55 11.57
CA ASP A 94 -16.78 4.27 11.18
C ASP A 94 -17.82 3.30 10.64
N HIS A 95 -18.50 3.72 9.56
CA HIS A 95 -19.56 2.93 8.94
C HIS A 95 -19.00 2.04 7.83
N VAL A 96 -19.26 0.73 7.95
CA VAL A 96 -18.81 -0.27 6.96
C VAL A 96 -19.33 0.01 5.55
N THR A 97 -20.53 0.57 5.42
CA THR A 97 -21.13 0.94 4.14
C THR A 97 -20.33 2.02 3.44
N ASP A 98 -19.83 3.00 4.18
CA ASP A 98 -19.06 4.11 3.61
C ASP A 98 -17.69 3.63 3.14
N ARG A 99 -17.04 2.74 3.91
CA ARG A 99 -15.79 2.08 3.49
C ARG A 99 -15.97 1.26 2.21
N LEU A 100 -17.09 0.53 2.08
CA LEU A 100 -17.42 -0.21 0.86
C LEU A 100 -17.60 0.72 -0.34
N GLN A 101 -18.34 1.84 -0.17
CA GLN A 101 -18.52 2.80 -1.25
C GLN A 101 -17.19 3.48 -1.64
N ALA A 102 -16.35 3.82 -0.66
CA ALA A 102 -15.00 4.34 -0.90
C ALA A 102 -14.17 3.35 -1.73
N GLY A 103 -14.22 2.05 -1.41
CA GLY A 103 -13.56 1.00 -2.21
C GLY A 103 -14.08 0.92 -3.65
N ARG A 104 -15.40 1.06 -3.86
CA ARG A 104 -15.99 1.10 -5.21
C ARG A 104 -15.55 2.34 -5.99
N VAL A 105 -15.45 3.49 -5.34
CA VAL A 105 -14.93 4.73 -5.96
C VAL A 105 -13.46 4.56 -6.31
N LEU A 106 -12.65 4.02 -5.40
CA LEU A 106 -11.23 3.75 -5.65
C LEU A 106 -11.04 2.87 -6.87
N GLN A 107 -11.80 1.77 -6.96
CA GLN A 107 -11.69 0.85 -8.09
C GLN A 107 -12.07 1.52 -9.42
N ARG A 108 -13.09 2.38 -9.43
CA ARG A 108 -13.46 3.14 -10.64
C ARG A 108 -12.36 4.12 -11.04
N ILE A 109 -11.78 4.84 -10.07
CA ILE A 109 -10.64 5.75 -10.31
C ILE A 109 -9.45 4.97 -10.88
N HIS A 110 -9.12 3.82 -10.28
CA HIS A 110 -8.02 2.98 -10.74
C HIS A 110 -8.25 2.52 -12.19
N LEU A 111 -9.44 1.99 -12.51
CA LEU A 111 -9.75 1.54 -13.87
C LEU A 111 -9.72 2.69 -14.88
N ALA A 112 -10.25 3.87 -14.53
CA ALA A 112 -10.21 5.05 -15.39
C ALA A 112 -8.76 5.51 -15.63
N ALA A 113 -7.96 5.62 -14.58
CA ALA A 113 -6.54 5.96 -14.68
C ALA A 113 -5.79 4.99 -15.60
N THR A 114 -6.00 3.68 -15.44
CA THR A 114 -5.37 2.67 -16.30
C THR A 114 -5.83 2.78 -17.75
N ALA A 115 -7.12 3.05 -18.01
CA ALA A 115 -7.64 3.26 -19.36
C ALA A 115 -6.99 4.48 -20.05
N ASP A 116 -6.64 5.50 -19.27
CA ASP A 116 -5.94 6.71 -19.73
C ASP A 116 -4.40 6.56 -19.73
N GLY A 117 -3.87 5.35 -19.49
CA GLY A 117 -2.43 5.08 -19.50
C GLY A 117 -1.68 5.61 -18.27
N LEU A 118 -2.38 5.92 -17.18
CA LEU A 118 -1.81 6.32 -15.89
C LEU A 118 -1.61 5.10 -14.98
N ALA A 119 -0.49 5.11 -14.26
CA ALA A 119 -0.23 4.18 -13.18
C ALA A 119 -0.82 4.71 -11.87
N LEU A 120 -1.45 3.82 -11.09
CA LEU A 120 -1.99 4.13 -9.77
C LEU A 120 -1.48 3.13 -8.73
N GLN A 121 -1.02 3.62 -7.58
CA GLN A 121 -0.63 2.80 -6.43
C GLN A 121 -1.40 3.25 -5.19
N HIS A 122 -2.03 2.30 -4.48
CA HIS A 122 -2.65 2.57 -3.18
C HIS A 122 -1.55 2.78 -2.13
N MET A 123 -1.73 3.78 -1.27
CA MET A 123 -0.75 4.26 -0.29
C MET A 123 -1.44 4.38 1.08
N ASN A 124 -1.63 3.25 1.75
CA ASN A 124 -2.43 3.15 2.98
C ASN A 124 -1.64 3.40 4.26
N GLN A 125 -0.33 3.69 4.18
CA GLN A 125 0.55 3.76 5.34
C GLN A 125 0.02 4.70 6.43
N VAL A 126 -0.47 5.89 6.03
CA VAL A 126 -1.00 6.88 6.98
C VAL A 126 -2.28 6.39 7.66
N THR A 127 -3.23 5.84 6.90
CA THR A 127 -4.50 5.34 7.44
C THR A 127 -4.30 4.10 8.31
N GLU A 128 -3.39 3.20 7.93
CA GLU A 128 -3.00 2.04 8.73
C GLU A 128 -2.32 2.46 10.04
N ARG A 129 -1.51 3.53 10.02
CA ARG A 129 -0.95 4.11 11.26
C ARG A 129 -2.01 4.72 12.15
N ILE A 130 -3.01 5.42 11.59
CA ILE A 130 -4.13 5.97 12.36
C ILE A 130 -4.93 4.85 13.03
N ASP A 131 -5.25 3.78 12.29
CA ASP A 131 -5.98 2.64 12.84
C ASP A 131 -5.16 1.91 13.92
N ARG A 132 -3.85 1.77 13.71
CA ARG A 132 -2.94 1.17 14.69
C ARG A 132 -2.81 2.00 15.97
N GLU A 133 -2.74 3.32 15.87
CA GLU A 133 -2.74 4.22 17.03
C GLU A 133 -4.02 4.06 17.84
N ARG A 134 -5.18 4.02 17.18
CA ARG A 134 -6.48 3.80 17.84
C ARG A 134 -6.58 2.42 18.48
N GLN A 135 -6.17 1.38 17.76
CA GLN A 135 -6.21 -0.01 18.23
C GLN A 135 -5.44 -0.19 19.55
N LEU A 136 -4.29 0.50 19.68
CA LEU A 136 -3.41 0.39 20.84
C LEU A 136 -3.63 1.49 21.90
N GLY A 137 -4.55 2.43 21.66
CA GLY A 137 -4.74 3.59 22.54
C GLY A 137 -3.52 4.53 22.59
N LEU A 138 -2.73 4.60 21.53
CA LEU A 138 -1.57 5.47 21.42
C LEU A 138 -2.00 6.92 21.12
N PRO A 139 -1.13 7.91 21.38
CA PRO A 139 -1.37 9.29 20.96
C PRO A 139 -1.64 9.39 19.46
N ALA A 140 -2.68 10.15 19.09
CA ALA A 140 -3.06 10.35 17.70
C ALA A 140 -2.08 11.29 17.00
N THR A 141 -1.07 10.74 16.32
CA THR A 141 -0.02 11.51 15.64
C THR A 141 -0.39 11.78 14.19
N PHE A 142 -0.94 10.78 13.50
CA PHE A 142 -1.19 10.87 12.06
C PHE A 142 -2.58 11.42 11.73
N ALA A 143 -3.58 11.18 12.57
CA ALA A 143 -4.97 11.56 12.28
C ALA A 143 -5.17 13.09 12.16
N PRO A 144 -4.68 13.93 13.08
CA PRO A 144 -4.82 15.38 12.95
C PRO A 144 -4.13 15.92 11.69
N ARG A 145 -2.92 15.42 11.41
CA ARG A 145 -2.10 15.86 10.26
C ARG A 145 -2.71 15.45 8.93
N LEU A 146 -3.33 14.28 8.85
CA LEU A 146 -4.08 13.87 7.65
C LEU A 146 -5.35 14.72 7.48
N GLN A 147 -6.02 15.06 8.58
CA GLN A 147 -7.22 15.90 8.55
C GLN A 147 -6.90 17.32 8.05
N ASP A 148 -5.76 17.88 8.45
CA ASP A 148 -5.28 19.18 7.95
C ASP A 148 -5.08 19.17 6.42
N LEU A 149 -4.60 18.05 5.86
CA LEU A 149 -4.45 17.89 4.41
C LEU A 149 -5.79 17.73 3.69
N VAL A 150 -6.77 17.07 4.31
CA VAL A 150 -8.11 16.89 3.75
C VAL A 150 -8.88 18.21 3.73
N ALA A 151 -8.65 19.08 4.72
CA ALA A 151 -9.25 20.42 4.85
C ALA A 151 -10.78 20.45 4.74
N GLN A 152 -11.45 19.36 5.13
CA GLN A 152 -12.91 19.23 5.11
C GLN A 152 -13.40 18.69 6.46
N PRO A 153 -13.91 19.55 7.35
CA PRO A 153 -14.45 19.14 8.64
C PRO A 153 -15.53 18.08 8.50
N GLY A 154 -15.57 17.13 9.44
CA GLY A 154 -16.58 16.07 9.46
C GLY A 154 -16.44 15.03 8.33
N ARG A 155 -15.28 14.95 7.66
CA ARG A 155 -14.94 13.86 6.73
C ARG A 155 -13.78 13.03 7.25
N GLY A 156 -13.83 11.72 7.04
CA GLY A 156 -12.74 10.78 7.35
C GLY A 156 -12.05 10.29 6.09
N ALA A 157 -10.72 10.24 6.08
CA ALA A 157 -9.95 9.61 5.01
C ALA A 157 -10.00 8.07 5.14
N VAL A 158 -10.27 7.39 4.02
CA VAL A 158 -10.33 5.91 3.97
C VAL A 158 -9.08 5.33 3.31
N VAL A 159 -8.63 5.95 2.23
CA VAL A 159 -7.51 5.47 1.42
C VAL A 159 -6.87 6.64 0.71
N ALA A 160 -5.53 6.63 0.66
CA ALA A 160 -4.78 7.50 -0.23
C ALA A 160 -4.17 6.68 -1.37
N PHE A 161 -3.91 7.36 -2.49
CA PHE A 161 -3.22 6.77 -3.63
C PHE A 161 -2.32 7.81 -4.28
N ARG A 162 -1.36 7.32 -5.08
CA ARG A 162 -0.57 8.15 -5.98
C ARG A 162 -0.86 7.81 -7.43
N LEU A 163 -0.68 8.80 -8.29
CA LEU A 163 -0.81 8.72 -9.74
C LEU A 163 0.48 9.14 -10.42
N GLY A 164 0.73 8.64 -11.62
CA GLY A 164 1.81 9.08 -12.49
C GLY A 164 1.96 8.22 -13.73
N HIS A 165 3.10 8.33 -14.39
CA HIS A 165 3.43 7.52 -15.56
C HIS A 165 4.45 6.44 -15.18
N ALA A 166 4.10 5.18 -15.44
CA ALA A 166 5.05 4.09 -15.27
C ALA A 166 6.04 4.08 -16.43
N ILE A 167 7.34 4.02 -16.11
CA ILE A 167 8.41 3.85 -17.09
C ILE A 167 8.64 2.38 -17.49
N ARG A 168 7.96 1.45 -16.80
CA ARG A 168 8.08 0.00 -16.99
C ARG A 168 6.75 -0.68 -16.66
N THR A 169 6.44 -1.77 -17.35
CA THR A 169 5.30 -2.62 -17.04
C THR A 169 5.64 -3.56 -15.87
N ALA A 170 4.80 -3.57 -14.83
CA ALA A 170 4.91 -4.53 -13.74
C ALA A 170 4.32 -5.89 -14.14
N ARG A 171 4.84 -6.98 -13.55
CA ARG A 171 4.26 -8.32 -13.76
C ARG A 171 2.95 -8.46 -12.96
N PRO A 172 1.98 -9.24 -13.45
CA PRO A 172 0.77 -9.53 -12.68
C PRO A 172 1.10 -10.18 -11.34
N SER A 173 0.39 -9.76 -10.29
CA SER A 173 0.47 -10.43 -8.98
C SER A 173 -0.38 -11.71 -8.98
N PRO A 174 -0.02 -12.73 -8.19
CA PRO A 174 -0.77 -13.98 -8.11
C PRO A 174 -2.20 -13.75 -7.61
N ARG A 175 -3.14 -14.58 -8.06
CA ARG A 175 -4.54 -14.57 -7.61
C ARG A 175 -5.03 -15.97 -7.35
N ARG A 176 -5.87 -16.11 -6.31
CA ARG A 176 -6.60 -17.33 -6.01
C ARG A 176 -7.53 -17.68 -7.18
N PRO A 177 -7.71 -18.98 -7.49
CA PRO A 177 -8.60 -19.39 -8.56
C PRO A 177 -10.07 -19.11 -8.20
N LEU A 178 -10.94 -19.04 -9.23
CA LEU A 178 -12.36 -18.72 -9.08
C LEU A 178 -13.07 -19.59 -8.03
N GLY A 179 -12.87 -20.92 -8.10
CA GLY A 179 -13.47 -21.89 -7.18
C GLY A 179 -13.02 -21.76 -5.73
N ALA A 180 -12.01 -20.94 -5.44
CA ALA A 180 -11.59 -20.65 -4.06
C ALA A 180 -12.28 -19.41 -3.48
N VAL A 181 -12.99 -18.61 -4.29
CA VAL A 181 -13.56 -17.31 -3.89
C VAL A 181 -15.05 -17.14 -4.20
N ILE A 182 -15.63 -18.02 -5.03
CA ILE A 182 -17.07 -18.07 -5.30
C ILE A 182 -17.66 -19.34 -4.68
N ARG A 183 -18.85 -19.22 -4.10
CA ARG A 183 -19.69 -20.34 -3.64
C ARG A 183 -20.89 -20.48 -4.55
#